data_AF-A0A2D4QX48-F1
#
_entry.id   AF-A0A2D4QX48-F1
#
_cell.length_a   1.000
_cell.length_b   1.000
_cell.length_c   1.000
_cell.angle_alpha   90.00
_cell.angle_beta   90.00
_cell.angle_gamma   90.00
#
_symmetry.space_group_name_H-M   'P 1'
#
loop_
_entity.id
_entity.type
_entity.pdbx_description
1 polymer ?
#
loop_
_entity_poly.entity_id
_entity_poly.type
_entity_poly.pdbx_seq_one_letter_code
_entity_poly.pdbx_strand_id
1 'polypeptide(L)' 'MAWMLIYIMVQGKDVYAVNAYGPGFTFPEMYECFHAREMLSYDAGGQEGHFPLNVQAICMQVETKE' A
#
# COMPACT_ATOMS: atom_id res chain seq x y z
N MET A 1 -14.92 -9.99 -0.42
CA MET A 1 -13.93 -9.25 0.41
C MET A 1 -12.58 -9.43 -0.25
N ALA A 2 -11.78 -8.37 -0.31
CA ALA A 2 -10.41 -8.42 -0.84
C ALA A 2 -9.52 -7.45 -0.07
N TRP A 3 -8.23 -7.41 -0.38
CA TRP A 3 -7.25 -6.55 0.26
C TRP A 3 -6.68 -5.55 -0.74
N MET A 4 -6.60 -4.29 -0.36
CA MET A 4 -6.03 -3.22 -1.17
C MET A 4 -4.77 -2.69 -0.50
N LEU A 5 -3.67 -2.61 -1.26
CA LEU A 5 -2.46 -1.95 -0.80
C LEU A 5 -2.57 -0.45 -1.05
N ILE A 6 -2.72 0.32 0.02
CA ILE A 6 -2.80 1.77 -0.01
C ILE A 6 -1.42 2.33 0.30
N TYR A 7 -0.86 3.11 -0.62
CA TYR A 7 0.37 3.86 -0.42
C TYR A 7 0.06 5.31 -0.08
N ILE A 8 0.60 5.76 1.03
CA ILE A 8 0.40 7.07 1.63
C ILE A 8 1.70 7.86 1.50
N MET A 9 1.60 9.08 1.00
CA MET A 9 2.72 10.00 0.84
C MET A 9 2.35 11.37 1.41
N VAL A 10 3.30 11.99 2.09
CA VAL A 10 3.19 13.36 2.58
C VAL A 10 4.12 14.24 1.74
N GLN A 11 3.58 15.25 1.08
CA GLN A 11 4.37 16.26 0.37
C GLN A 11 4.02 17.64 0.92
N GLY A 12 5.00 18.29 1.55
CA GLY A 12 4.76 19.54 2.27
C GLY A 12 3.80 19.34 3.44
N LYS A 13 2.59 19.90 3.34
CA LYS A 13 1.51 19.72 4.33
C LYS A 13 0.37 18.84 3.82
N ASP A 14 0.46 18.38 2.58
CA ASP A 14 -0.59 17.62 1.91
C ASP A 14 -0.35 16.12 2.06
N VAL A 15 -1.45 15.37 2.20
CA VAL A 15 -1.45 13.91 2.31
C VAL A 15 -2.12 13.32 1.07
N TYR A 16 -1.42 12.40 0.43
CA TYR A 16 -1.89 11.65 -0.73
C TYR A 16 -2.01 10.18 -0.36
N ALA A 17 -3.07 9.54 -0.83
CA ALA A 17 -3.26 8.09 -0.70
C ALA A 17 -3.68 7.52 -2.06
N VAL A 18 -3.00 6.47 -2.52
CA VAL A 18 -3.28 5.82 -3.80
C VAL A 18 -3.27 4.30 -3.63
N ASN A 19 -3.96 3.60 -4.54
CA ASN A 19 -3.75 2.17 -4.70
C ASN A 19 -2.38 1.96 -5.37
N ALA A 20 -1.46 1.30 -4.67
CA ALA A 20 -0.08 1.13 -5.11
C ALA A 20 0.05 0.32 -6.41
N TYR A 21 -0.94 -0.54 -6.71
CA TYR A 21 -0.97 -1.40 -7.89
C TYR A 21 -1.93 -0.89 -8.97
N GLY A 22 -2.44 0.33 -8.82
CA GLY A 22 -3.33 0.99 -9.77
C GLY A 22 -4.81 0.87 -9.43
N PRO A 23 -5.67 1.66 -10.10
CA PRO A 23 -7.09 1.76 -9.76
C PRO A 23 -7.81 0.42 -9.77
N GLY A 24 -8.53 0.11 -8.67
CA GLY A 24 -9.35 -1.10 -8.56
C GLY A 24 -8.58 -2.40 -8.32
N PHE A 25 -7.24 -2.38 -8.28
CA PHE A 25 -6.47 -3.59 -8.01
C PHE A 25 -6.69 -4.07 -6.56
N THR A 26 -6.91 -5.36 -6.38
CA THR A 26 -7.06 -5.98 -5.06
C THR A 26 -6.41 -7.35 -5.02
N PHE A 27 -5.86 -7.72 -3.87
CA PHE A 27 -5.36 -9.04 -3.55
C PHE A 27 -6.49 -9.90 -2.94
N PRO A 28 -6.67 -11.15 -3.38
CA PRO A 28 -7.58 -12.09 -2.74
C PRO A 28 -7.20 -12.37 -1.28
N GLU A 29 -5.91 -12.53 -0.99
CA GLU A 29 -5.43 -12.91 0.33
C GLU A 29 -4.69 -11.79 1.06
N MET A 30 -4.82 -11.77 2.38
CA MET A 30 -4.13 -10.79 3.25
C MET A 30 -2.61 -10.88 3.11
N TYR A 31 -2.08 -12.10 3.04
CA TYR A 31 -0.65 -12.36 3.00
C TYR A 31 0.00 -11.86 1.71
N GLU A 32 -0.71 -11.93 0.58
CA GLU A 32 -0.25 -11.38 -0.69
C GLU A 32 -0.13 -9.86 -0.62
N CYS A 33 -1.12 -9.19 0.01
CA CYS A 33 -1.03 -7.75 0.23
C CYS A 33 0.13 -7.40 1.15
N PHE A 34 0.33 -8.12 2.27
CA PHE A 34 1.45 -7.87 3.17
C PHE A 34 2.79 -8.09 2.48
N HIS A 35 2.94 -9.16 1.71
CA HIS A 35 4.16 -9.38 0.93
C HIS A 35 4.42 -8.24 -0.06
N ALA A 36 3.39 -7.78 -0.78
CA ALA A 36 3.48 -6.63 -1.67
C ALA A 36 3.84 -5.33 -0.93
N ARG A 37 3.34 -5.13 0.30
CA ARG A 37 3.71 -4.01 1.17
C ARG A 37 5.21 -4.03 1.50
N GLU A 38 5.74 -5.20 1.85
CA GLU A 38 7.17 -5.36 2.15
C GLU A 38 8.02 -5.01 0.93
N MET A 39 7.67 -5.55 -0.25
CA MET A 39 8.37 -5.23 -1.50
C MET A 39 8.30 -3.73 -1.83
N LEU A 40 7.12 -3.12 -1.68
CA LEU A 40 6.93 -1.68 -1.91
C LEU A 40 7.83 -0.83 -0.99
N SER A 41 8.09 -1.27 0.24
CA SER A 41 9.00 -0.55 1.14
C SER A 41 10.43 -0.47 0.59
N TYR A 42 10.91 -1.53 -0.09
CA TYR A 42 12.20 -1.51 -0.77
C TYR A 42 12.19 -0.63 -2.01
N ASP A 43 11.16 -0.76 -2.84
CA ASP A 43 11.02 0.02 -4.08
C ASP A 43 10.94 1.53 -3.80
N ALA A 44 10.33 1.91 -2.67
CA ALA A 44 10.27 3.29 -2.19
C ALA A 44 11.60 3.81 -1.64
N GLY A 45 12.66 3.00 -1.58
CA GLY A 45 13.98 3.36 -1.05
C GLY A 45 14.13 3.15 0.46
N GLY A 46 13.23 2.37 1.07
CA GLY A 46 13.30 1.94 2.47
C GLY A 46 14.14 0.68 2.67
N GLN A 47 13.86 -0.02 3.77
CA GLN A 47 14.52 -1.29 4.14
C GLN A 47 13.50 -2.24 4.75
N GLU A 48 13.49 -3.50 4.33
CA GLU A 48 12.76 -4.63 4.95
C GLU A 48 11.51 -4.24 5.78
N GLY A 49 10.46 -3.71 5.14
CA GLY A 49 9.19 -3.39 5.81
C GLY A 49 9.10 -2.01 6.46
N HIS A 50 10.21 -1.27 6.45
CA HIS A 50 10.33 0.09 6.92
C HIS A 50 10.36 1.06 5.74
N PHE A 51 9.31 1.89 5.69
CA PHE A 51 9.19 2.96 4.72
C PHE A 51 10.08 4.17 5.11
N PRO A 52 10.63 4.90 4.13
CA PRO A 52 11.32 6.16 4.39
C PRO A 52 10.43 7.22 5.04
N LEU A 53 11.04 8.34 5.44
CA LEU A 53 10.29 9.48 5.94
C LEU A 53 9.23 9.95 4.92
N ASN A 54 8.11 10.44 5.45
CA ASN A 54 6.99 10.98 4.68
C ASN A 54 6.22 9.98 3.81
N VAL A 55 6.52 8.68 3.90
CA VAL A 55 5.79 7.66 3.14
C VAL A 55 5.45 6.47 4.02
N GLN A 56 4.35 5.78 3.72
CA GLN A 56 3.92 4.56 4.41
C GLN A 56 2.96 3.78 3.52
N ALA A 57 2.84 2.47 3.72
CA ALA A 57 1.77 1.70 3.11
C ALA A 57 1.01 0.83 4.12
N ILE A 58 -0.27 0.64 3.84
CA ILE A 58 -1.17 -0.21 4.63
C ILE A 58 -1.94 -1.16 3.72
N CYS A 59 -2.18 -2.36 4.22
CA CYS A 59 -3.12 -3.29 3.61
C CYS A 59 -4.48 -3.12 4.27
N MET A 60 -5.45 -2.66 3.48
CA MET A 60 -6.80 -2.40 3.93
C MET A 60 -7.74 -3.47 3.36
N GLN A 61 -8.54 -4.08 4.22
CA GLN A 61 -9.61 -4.96 3.76
C GLN A 61 -10.75 -4.12 3.15
N VAL A 62 -11.20 -4.49 1.95
CA VAL A 62 -12.23 -3.78 1.18
C VAL A 62 -13.35 -4.71 0.75
N GLU A 63 -14.53 -4.14 0.57
CA GLU A 63 -15.65 -4.82 -0.07
C GLU A 63 -15.39 -4.90 -1.58
N THR A 64 -15.45 -6.12 -2.12
CA THR A 64 -15.57 -6.35 -3.56
C THR A 64 -17.03 -6.11 -3.91
N LYS A 65 -17.37 -4.93 -4.43
CA LYS A 65 -18.67 -4.74 -5.07
C LYS A 65 -18.61 -5.46 -6.42
N GLU A 66 -19.48 -6.45 -6.59
CA GLU A 66 -19.75 -7.07 -7.90
C GLU A 66 -20.17 -6.03 -8.93
#